data_AF-A0A5P3XDE2-F1
#
_entry.id   AF-A0A5P3XDE2-F1
#
_cell.length_a   1.000
_cell.length_b   1.000
_cell.length_c   1.000
_cell.angle_alpha   90.00
_cell.angle_beta   90.00
_cell.angle_gamma   90.00
#
_symmetry.space_group_name_H-M   'P 1'
#
loop_
_entity.id
_entity.type
_entity.pdbx_description
1 polymer ?
#
loop_
_entity_poly.entity_id
_entity_poly.type
_entity_poly.pdbx_seq_one_letter_code
_entity_poly.pdbx_strand_id
1 'polypeptide(L)'
;MEKLIIELFERIKKLEDRVGELEAQYELRNSDSNIKEKRKKEKITRKVSRNFVIQKLQEENKGLHAQKGNKSMQTDILIDMKKKSLKVKYLHSKSYNENFAAGWNTLDVEDIKNKKYDVYIFCIVFNEEFKTFIFSNEDMLNIISNKQIDASGNYHFYIHIKEDGRKLECRDQEIDIEKNYEDWTLISRIIDEL
;
A
#
# COMPACT_ATOMS: atom_id res chain seq x y z
N MET A 1 -23.23 5.27 -41.05
CA MET A 1 -21.80 5.04 -40.75
C MET A 1 -21.06 6.36 -40.57
N GLU A 2 -21.21 7.30 -41.49
CA GLU A 2 -20.62 8.65 -41.41
C GLU A 2 -21.01 9.44 -40.14
N LYS A 3 -22.26 9.34 -39.69
CA LYS A 3 -22.74 10.03 -38.48
C LYS A 3 -22.03 9.60 -37.18
N LEU A 4 -21.66 8.31 -37.09
CA LEU A 4 -20.93 7.75 -35.94
C LEU A 4 -19.47 8.22 -35.94
N ILE A 5 -18.88 8.32 -37.12
CA ILE A 5 -17.49 8.79 -37.30
C ILE A 5 -17.39 10.27 -36.92
N ILE A 6 -18.35 11.10 -37.33
CA ILE A 6 -18.42 12.52 -36.95
C ILE A 6 -18.53 12.68 -35.43
N GLU A 7 -19.39 11.90 -34.78
CA GLU A 7 -19.58 11.94 -33.32
C GLU A 7 -18.32 11.51 -32.56
N LEU A 8 -17.57 10.54 -33.08
CA LEU A 8 -16.29 10.13 -32.51
C LEU A 8 -15.21 11.22 -32.66
N PHE A 9 -15.13 11.88 -33.81
CA PHE A 9 -14.20 13.00 -34.02
C PHE A 9 -14.52 14.21 -33.12
N GLU A 10 -15.81 14.52 -32.93
CA GLU A 10 -16.21 15.56 -31.97
C GLU A 10 -15.82 15.22 -30.54
N ARG A 11 -15.89 13.94 -30.17
CA ARG A 11 -15.52 13.47 -28.83
C ARG A 11 -14.01 13.46 -28.62
N ILE A 12 -13.23 13.07 -29.64
CA ILE A 12 -11.77 13.15 -29.64
C ILE A 12 -11.34 14.60 -29.48
N LYS A 13 -11.90 15.51 -30.30
CA LYS A 13 -11.60 16.94 -30.21
C LYS A 13 -11.90 17.53 -28.83
N LYS A 14 -13.05 17.19 -28.24
CA LYS A 14 -13.39 17.61 -26.86
C LYS A 14 -12.44 17.06 -25.79
N LEU A 15 -11.85 15.90 -26.03
CA LEU A 15 -10.86 15.32 -25.12
C LEU A 15 -9.50 16.02 -25.28
N GLU A 16 -9.08 16.28 -26.51
CA GLU A 16 -7.86 17.03 -26.82
C GLU A 16 -7.91 18.45 -26.24
N ASP A 17 -9.03 19.15 -26.43
CA ASP A 17 -9.25 20.50 -25.89
C ASP A 17 -9.15 20.50 -24.35
N ARG A 18 -9.75 19.50 -23.68
CA ARG A 18 -9.67 19.34 -22.22
C ARG A 18 -8.27 18.99 -21.72
N VAL A 19 -7.51 18.20 -22.47
CA VAL A 19 -6.13 17.88 -22.14
C VAL A 19 -5.27 19.13 -22.27
N GLY A 20 -5.44 19.91 -23.33
CA GLY A 20 -4.75 21.20 -23.50
C GLY A 20 -5.06 22.20 -22.39
N GLU A 21 -6.32 22.30 -21.96
CA GLU A 21 -6.70 23.15 -20.81
C GLU A 21 -6.06 22.68 -19.49
N LEU A 22 -5.97 21.36 -19.27
CA LEU A 22 -5.34 20.80 -18.08
C LEU A 22 -3.81 21.00 -18.08
N GLU A 23 -3.18 20.85 -19.24
CA GLU A 23 -1.75 21.12 -19.42
C GLU A 23 -1.44 22.61 -19.21
N ALA A 24 -2.24 23.51 -19.78
CA ALA A 24 -2.09 24.95 -19.56
C ALA A 24 -2.30 25.35 -18.08
N GLN A 25 -3.27 24.74 -17.39
CA GLN A 25 -3.45 24.95 -15.94
C GLN A 25 -2.29 24.38 -15.11
N TYR A 26 -1.68 23.29 -15.55
CA TYR A 26 -0.51 22.70 -14.91
C TYR A 26 0.72 23.59 -15.08
N GLU A 27 0.94 24.12 -16.29
CA GLU A 27 2.03 25.06 -16.58
C GLU A 27 1.87 26.38 -15.83
N LEU A 28 0.67 26.95 -15.78
CA LEU A 28 0.38 28.18 -15.03
C LEU A 28 0.57 28.02 -13.51
N ARG A 29 0.30 26.82 -12.95
CA ARG A 29 0.61 26.53 -11.54
C ARG A 29 2.11 26.41 -11.26
N ASN A 30 2.88 26.01 -12.27
CA ASN A 30 4.32 25.78 -12.12
C ASN A 30 5.17 27.01 -12.48
N SER A 31 4.68 27.95 -13.28
CA SER A 31 5.41 29.15 -13.68
C SER A 31 5.50 30.22 -12.57
N ASP A 32 4.51 30.34 -11.70
CA ASP A 32 4.52 31.28 -10.55
C ASP A 32 5.35 30.78 -9.34
N SER A 33 5.91 29.57 -9.41
CA SER A 33 6.66 28.95 -8.31
C SER A 33 8.18 29.16 -8.39
N ASN A 34 8.67 29.84 -9.43
CA ASN A 34 10.06 29.73 -9.89
C ASN A 34 11.11 30.69 -9.26
N ILE A 35 10.88 31.31 -8.10
CA ILE A 35 11.88 32.21 -7.48
C ILE A 35 12.26 31.87 -6.02
N LYS A 36 11.70 30.82 -5.38
CA LYS A 36 12.12 30.41 -4.03
C LYS A 36 12.13 28.88 -3.82
N GLU A 37 12.81 28.13 -4.67
CA GLU A 37 13.07 26.70 -4.44
C GLU A 37 14.18 26.46 -3.40
N LYS A 38 13.84 26.67 -2.12
CA LYS A 38 14.29 25.70 -1.11
C LYS A 38 13.47 24.45 -1.38
N ARG A 39 14.11 23.37 -1.85
CA ARG A 39 13.55 22.02 -2.01
C ARG A 39 12.64 21.67 -0.81
N LYS A 40 11.34 21.90 -0.92
CA LYS A 40 10.35 21.30 -0.03
C LYS A 40 10.29 19.83 -0.44
N LYS A 41 11.07 19.00 0.24
CA LYS A 41 10.92 17.54 0.20
C LYS A 41 9.43 17.23 0.30
N GLU A 42 8.85 16.61 -0.73
CA GLU A 42 7.44 16.26 -0.71
C GLU A 42 7.15 15.44 0.54
N LYS A 43 6.17 15.88 1.33
CA LYS A 43 5.84 15.21 2.59
C LYS A 43 5.33 13.80 2.27
N ILE A 44 6.13 12.76 2.55
CA ILE A 44 5.69 11.38 2.36
C ILE A 44 4.47 11.12 3.27
N THR A 45 3.36 10.74 2.63
CA THR A 45 2.07 10.47 3.27
C THR A 45 1.63 9.01 3.08
N ARG A 46 0.62 8.59 3.86
CA ARG A 46 -0.09 7.32 3.63
C ARG A 46 -0.60 7.16 2.20
N LYS A 47 -1.04 8.24 1.56
CA LYS A 47 -1.53 8.21 0.16
C LYS A 47 -0.40 7.86 -0.81
N VAL A 48 0.77 8.48 -0.64
CA VAL A 48 1.95 8.27 -1.50
C VAL A 48 2.45 6.83 -1.35
N SER A 49 2.67 6.38 -0.12
CA SER A 49 3.11 5.02 0.16
C SER A 49 2.11 3.93 -0.28
N ARG A 50 0.80 4.18 -0.17
CA ARG A 50 -0.21 3.25 -0.71
C ARG A 50 -0.16 3.17 -2.23
N ASN A 51 0.03 4.30 -2.92
CA ASN A 51 0.20 4.31 -4.38
C ASN A 51 1.43 3.52 -4.80
N PHE A 52 2.55 3.71 -4.09
CA PHE A 52 3.78 2.92 -4.30
C PHE A 52 3.51 1.43 -4.19
N VAL A 53 2.84 0.97 -3.13
CA VAL A 53 2.48 -0.45 -2.96
C VAL A 53 1.60 -0.96 -4.10
N ILE A 54 0.59 -0.20 -4.53
CA ILE A 54 -0.27 -0.59 -5.66
C ILE A 54 0.54 -0.75 -6.94
N GLN A 55 1.41 0.22 -7.25
CA GLN A 55 2.26 0.14 -8.42
C GLN A 55 3.18 -1.07 -8.34
N LYS A 56 3.84 -1.28 -7.20
CA LYS A 56 4.78 -2.39 -7.00
C LYS A 56 4.12 -3.75 -7.11
N LEU A 57 2.91 -3.91 -6.58
CA LEU A 57 2.11 -5.13 -6.74
C LEU A 57 1.88 -5.50 -8.20
N GLN A 58 1.55 -4.52 -9.06
CA GLN A 58 1.30 -4.74 -10.48
C GLN A 58 2.59 -4.98 -11.28
N GLU A 59 3.70 -4.35 -10.88
CA GLU A 59 5.02 -4.58 -11.49
C GLU A 59 5.52 -6.01 -11.24
N GLU A 60 5.40 -6.49 -10.01
CA GLU A 60 5.93 -7.79 -9.58
C GLU A 60 5.02 -8.97 -9.94
N ASN A 61 3.73 -8.73 -10.20
CA ASN A 61 2.76 -9.79 -10.51
C ASN A 61 2.06 -9.50 -11.85
N LYS A 62 2.51 -10.17 -12.92
CA LYS A 62 1.94 -9.98 -14.26
C LYS A 62 0.47 -10.39 -14.32
N GLY A 63 -0.38 -9.49 -14.84
CA GLY A 63 -1.82 -9.72 -14.95
C GLY A 63 -2.61 -9.48 -13.66
N LEU A 64 -1.93 -9.00 -12.60
CA LEU A 64 -2.57 -8.51 -11.38
C LEU A 64 -3.04 -7.07 -11.60
N HIS A 65 -4.28 -6.79 -11.19
CA HIS A 65 -4.82 -5.44 -11.10
C HIS A 65 -5.00 -5.06 -9.64
N ALA A 66 -4.32 -4.00 -9.18
CA ALA A 66 -4.46 -3.49 -7.82
C ALA A 66 -5.05 -2.09 -7.85
N GLN A 67 -6.04 -1.84 -7.00
CA GLN A 67 -6.69 -0.54 -6.91
C GLN A 67 -7.00 -0.14 -5.48
N LYS A 68 -7.24 1.16 -5.27
CA LYS A 68 -7.62 1.68 -3.95
C LYS A 68 -8.99 1.14 -3.57
N GLY A 69 -9.07 0.51 -2.42
CA GLY A 69 -10.34 0.19 -1.80
C GLY A 69 -11.01 1.44 -1.21
N ASN A 70 -12.27 1.26 -0.84
CA ASN A 70 -13.13 2.28 -0.27
C ASN A 70 -14.04 1.68 0.81
N LYS A 71 -14.90 2.50 1.42
CA LYS A 71 -15.82 2.05 2.46
C LYS A 71 -16.81 0.98 2.00
N SER A 72 -17.30 1.04 0.76
CA SER A 72 -18.26 0.03 0.27
C SER A 72 -17.59 -1.31 -0.01
N MET A 73 -16.32 -1.31 -0.44
CA MET A 73 -15.51 -2.51 -0.62
C MET A 73 -14.96 -3.06 0.71
N GLN A 74 -15.05 -2.29 1.79
CA GLN A 74 -14.55 -2.61 3.13
C GLN A 74 -13.06 -3.01 3.16
N THR A 75 -12.25 -2.46 2.25
CA THR A 75 -10.82 -2.77 2.10
C THR A 75 -10.00 -1.52 1.80
N ASP A 76 -8.70 -1.54 2.08
CA ASP A 76 -7.80 -0.43 1.76
C ASP A 76 -7.24 -0.52 0.33
N ILE A 77 -6.97 -1.75 -0.12
CA ILE A 77 -6.58 -2.10 -1.49
C ILE A 77 -7.41 -3.34 -1.88
N LEU A 78 -7.88 -3.36 -3.12
CA LEU A 78 -8.49 -4.52 -3.75
C LEU A 78 -7.52 -5.02 -4.83
N ILE A 79 -7.27 -6.33 -4.82
CA ILE A 79 -6.42 -6.99 -5.80
C ILE A 79 -7.29 -7.96 -6.59
N ASP A 80 -7.27 -7.86 -7.92
CA ASP A 80 -7.97 -8.75 -8.83
C ASP A 80 -6.96 -9.46 -9.74
N MET A 81 -7.01 -10.79 -9.77
CA MET A 81 -6.16 -11.60 -10.64
C MET A 81 -6.78 -12.99 -10.84
N LYS A 82 -6.71 -13.52 -12.08
CA LYS A 82 -7.28 -14.85 -12.45
C LYS A 82 -8.74 -15.07 -11.99
N LYS A 83 -9.58 -14.03 -12.06
CA LYS A 83 -10.99 -14.03 -11.60
C LYS A 83 -11.19 -14.19 -10.08
N LYS A 84 -10.12 -14.06 -9.30
CA LYS A 84 -10.18 -13.99 -7.83
C LYS A 84 -9.90 -12.57 -7.38
N SER A 85 -10.53 -12.20 -6.28
CA SER A 85 -10.37 -10.89 -5.66
C SER A 85 -9.88 -11.08 -4.22
N LEU A 86 -8.81 -10.37 -3.85
CA LEU A 86 -8.25 -10.37 -2.50
C LEU A 86 -8.43 -8.99 -1.87
N LYS A 87 -8.87 -8.99 -0.61
CA LYS A 87 -8.97 -7.80 0.24
C LYS A 87 -7.69 -7.61 1.02
N VAL A 88 -7.12 -6.41 0.93
CA VAL A 88 -5.88 -6.06 1.60
C VAL A 88 -6.12 -5.00 2.67
N LYS A 89 -5.65 -5.27 3.89
CA LYS A 89 -5.47 -4.26 4.93
C LYS A 89 -4.14 -3.56 4.73
N TYR A 90 -4.16 -2.22 4.62
CA TYR A 90 -2.95 -1.45 4.39
C TYR A 90 -2.60 -0.54 5.58
N LEU A 91 -1.44 -0.80 6.16
CA LEU A 91 -0.90 -0.11 7.32
C LEU A 91 0.31 0.72 6.92
N HIS A 92 0.35 1.96 7.42
CA HIS A 92 1.39 2.92 7.10
C HIS A 92 1.95 3.49 8.39
N SER A 93 3.26 3.41 8.55
CA SER A 93 3.98 4.02 9.66
C SER A 93 5.19 4.78 9.14
N LYS A 94 5.47 5.94 9.75
CA LYS A 94 6.82 6.52 9.65
C LYS A 94 7.71 5.84 10.66
N SER A 95 8.99 5.71 10.33
CA SER A 95 9.96 5.21 11.30
C SER A 95 9.95 6.10 12.53
N TYR A 96 9.82 5.51 13.72
CA TYR A 96 9.97 6.21 14.99
C TYR A 96 11.40 6.13 15.53
N ASN A 97 12.27 5.39 14.85
CA ASN A 97 13.70 5.29 15.15
C ASN A 97 14.51 5.92 14.00
N GLU A 98 15.62 6.58 14.35
CA GLU A 98 16.49 7.29 13.40
C GLU A 98 17.60 6.38 12.82
N ASN A 99 18.03 5.37 13.56
CA ASN A 99 19.14 4.50 13.17
C ASN A 99 18.69 3.36 12.26
N PHE A 100 17.47 2.87 12.47
CA PHE A 100 16.96 1.71 11.74
C PHE A 100 15.46 1.84 11.48
N ALA A 101 14.95 1.11 10.48
CA ALA A 101 13.54 1.20 10.10
C ALA A 101 12.66 0.56 11.17
N ALA A 102 11.89 1.37 11.90
CA ALA A 102 11.04 0.91 12.99
C ALA A 102 9.61 1.46 12.85
N GLY A 103 8.66 0.61 12.48
CA GLY A 103 7.27 0.95 12.33
C GLY A 103 6.42 0.40 13.47
N TRP A 104 5.36 1.11 13.84
CA TRP A 104 4.35 0.59 14.75
C TRP A 104 2.96 0.80 14.18
N ASN A 105 2.08 -0.18 14.34
CA ASN A 105 0.68 -0.10 13.97
C ASN A 105 -0.18 -0.96 14.92
N THR A 106 -1.48 -0.73 14.91
CA THR A 106 -2.46 -1.57 15.62
C THR A 106 -3.45 -2.19 14.65
N LEU A 107 -3.94 -3.38 15.00
CA LEU A 107 -5.02 -4.06 14.30
C LEU A 107 -6.06 -4.55 15.29
N ASP A 108 -7.32 -4.35 14.94
CA ASP A 108 -8.46 -4.87 15.67
C ASP A 108 -8.44 -6.41 15.67
N VAL A 109 -8.75 -7.02 16.81
CA VAL A 109 -8.75 -8.49 16.97
C VAL A 109 -9.69 -9.17 15.97
N GLU A 110 -10.86 -8.59 15.73
CA GLU A 110 -11.87 -9.14 14.84
C GLU A 110 -11.47 -9.01 13.38
N ASP A 111 -10.69 -7.98 13.02
CA ASP A 111 -10.13 -7.83 11.67
C ASP A 111 -9.22 -9.03 11.30
N ILE A 112 -8.53 -9.64 12.28
CA ILE A 112 -7.63 -10.78 12.07
C ILE A 112 -8.37 -12.11 12.28
N LYS A 113 -9.05 -12.29 13.41
CA LYS A 113 -9.68 -13.58 13.75
C LYS A 113 -10.81 -13.97 12.81
N ASN A 114 -11.58 -12.99 12.31
CA ASN A 114 -12.65 -13.24 11.35
C ASN A 114 -12.17 -13.26 9.90
N LYS A 115 -10.86 -13.25 9.65
CA LYS A 115 -10.25 -13.30 8.30
C LYS A 115 -10.87 -12.27 7.35
N LYS A 116 -11.07 -11.04 7.85
CA LYS A 116 -11.75 -9.98 7.10
C LYS A 116 -10.97 -9.52 5.86
N TYR A 117 -9.66 -9.68 5.92
CA TYR A 117 -8.71 -9.36 4.86
C TYR A 117 -7.93 -10.61 4.51
N ASP A 118 -7.62 -10.81 3.24
CA ASP A 118 -6.81 -11.94 2.77
C ASP A 118 -5.32 -11.68 2.99
N VAL A 119 -4.92 -10.40 2.93
CA VAL A 119 -3.53 -9.94 2.97
C VAL A 119 -3.41 -8.70 3.87
N TYR A 120 -2.31 -8.62 4.60
CA TYR A 120 -1.95 -7.46 5.42
C TYR A 120 -0.61 -6.92 4.93
N ILE A 121 -0.59 -5.64 4.55
CA ILE A 121 0.62 -4.96 4.08
C ILE A 121 0.99 -3.86 5.05
N PHE A 122 2.14 -4.01 5.70
CA PHE A 122 2.76 -2.98 6.53
C PHE A 122 3.82 -2.26 5.72
N CYS A 123 3.73 -0.93 5.66
CA CYS A 123 4.68 -0.09 4.96
C CYS A 123 5.30 0.93 5.92
N ILE A 124 6.61 0.82 6.10
CA ILE A 124 7.43 1.69 6.93
C ILE A 124 8.15 2.68 6.03
N VAL A 125 8.02 3.97 6.32
CA VAL A 125 8.83 5.00 5.68
C VAL A 125 10.06 5.27 6.52
N PHE A 126 11.24 5.03 5.95
CA PHE A 126 12.52 5.28 6.60
C PHE A 126 13.50 5.86 5.57
N ASN A 127 14.15 6.99 5.90
CA ASN A 127 15.09 7.67 4.99
C ASN A 127 14.55 7.87 3.55
N GLU A 128 13.28 8.26 3.44
CA GLU A 128 12.57 8.46 2.16
C GLU A 128 12.31 7.20 1.34
N GLU A 129 12.67 6.03 1.87
CA GLU A 129 12.39 4.73 1.27
C GLU A 129 11.17 4.05 1.92
N PHE A 130 10.51 3.21 1.13
CA PHE A 130 9.41 2.36 1.58
C PHE A 130 9.93 0.95 1.86
N LYS A 131 9.80 0.51 3.11
CA LYS A 131 10.09 -0.87 3.53
C LYS A 131 8.77 -1.59 3.76
N THR A 132 8.53 -2.69 3.06
CA THR A 132 7.21 -3.34 3.04
C THR A 132 7.26 -4.76 3.55
N PHE A 133 6.26 -5.12 4.33
CA PHE A 133 6.04 -6.47 4.83
C PHE A 133 4.65 -6.94 4.43
N ILE A 134 4.57 -8.13 3.84
CA ILE A 134 3.35 -8.67 3.26
C ILE A 134 3.06 -9.99 3.97
N PHE A 135 1.90 -10.06 4.62
CA PHE A 135 1.49 -11.19 5.45
C PHE A 135 0.19 -11.77 4.92
N SER A 136 0.13 -13.11 4.90
CA SER A 136 -1.12 -13.84 4.75
C SER A 136 -1.91 -13.84 6.07
N ASN A 137 -3.17 -14.27 6.03
CA ASN A 137 -3.91 -14.55 7.27
C ASN A 137 -3.19 -15.54 8.18
N GLU A 138 -2.58 -16.58 7.62
CA GLU A 138 -1.87 -17.59 8.41
C GLU A 138 -0.66 -17.00 9.12
N ASP A 139 0.13 -16.17 8.43
CA ASP A 139 1.24 -15.45 9.05
C ASP A 139 0.76 -14.57 10.21
N MET A 140 -0.35 -13.83 10.01
CA MET A 140 -0.91 -12.98 11.05
C MET A 140 -1.40 -13.79 12.25
N LEU A 141 -2.10 -14.91 12.03
CA LEU A 141 -2.57 -15.82 13.09
C LEU A 141 -1.40 -16.39 13.90
N ASN A 142 -0.32 -16.79 13.22
CA ASN A 142 0.89 -17.28 13.85
C ASN A 142 1.55 -16.20 14.72
N ILE A 143 1.64 -14.97 14.22
CA ILE A 143 2.18 -13.84 14.97
C ILE A 143 1.34 -13.54 16.22
N ILE A 144 0.01 -13.46 16.10
CA ILE A 144 -0.86 -13.09 17.23
C ILE A 144 -1.06 -14.18 18.28
N SER A 145 -0.69 -15.44 17.97
CA SER A 145 -0.87 -16.58 18.88
C SER A 145 -0.23 -16.37 20.26
N ASN A 146 0.83 -15.55 20.32
CA ASN A 146 1.57 -15.23 21.54
C ASN A 146 1.46 -13.76 21.96
N LYS A 147 0.54 -12.98 21.35
CA LYS A 147 0.40 -11.54 21.60
C LYS A 147 -0.71 -11.23 22.58
N GLN A 148 -0.51 -10.15 23.33
CA GLN A 148 -1.53 -9.64 24.25
C GLN A 148 -2.42 -8.62 23.52
N ILE A 149 -3.70 -8.64 23.87
CA ILE A 149 -4.69 -7.68 23.38
C ILE A 149 -4.70 -6.49 24.35
N ASP A 150 -4.77 -5.27 23.82
CA ASP A 150 -4.93 -4.08 24.66
C ASP A 150 -6.38 -3.91 25.18
N ALA A 151 -6.58 -2.93 26.07
CA ALA A 151 -7.90 -2.64 26.64
C ALA A 151 -8.95 -2.20 25.58
N SER A 152 -8.51 -1.83 24.37
CA SER A 152 -9.36 -1.41 23.26
C SER A 152 -9.58 -2.53 22.23
N GLY A 153 -9.15 -3.76 22.51
CA GLY A 153 -9.37 -4.89 21.61
C GLY A 153 -8.41 -4.95 20.41
N ASN A 154 -7.20 -4.37 20.53
CA ASN A 154 -6.22 -4.37 19.45
C ASN A 154 -4.95 -5.16 19.78
N TYR A 155 -4.36 -5.75 18.74
CA TYR A 155 -2.98 -6.21 18.74
C TYR A 155 -2.05 -5.09 18.29
N HIS A 156 -0.90 -4.97 18.96
CA HIS A 156 0.15 -4.00 18.64
C HIS A 156 1.29 -4.67 17.88
N PHE A 157 1.68 -4.12 16.74
CA PHE A 157 2.75 -4.67 15.88
C PHE A 157 3.89 -3.69 15.77
N TYR A 158 5.08 -4.10 16.22
CA TYR A 158 6.29 -3.27 16.20
C TYR A 158 7.30 -3.91 15.27
N ILE A 159 7.29 -3.49 14.00
CA ILE A 159 8.10 -4.08 12.93
C ILE A 159 9.42 -3.33 12.83
N HIS A 160 10.52 -4.02 13.05
CA HIS A 160 11.87 -3.49 13.01
C HIS A 160 12.70 -4.19 11.93
N ILE A 161 13.48 -3.42 11.19
CA ILE A 161 14.66 -3.90 10.48
C ILE A 161 15.84 -3.46 11.33
N LYS A 162 16.41 -4.35 12.14
CA LYS A 162 17.51 -4.03 13.08
C LYS A 162 18.79 -3.67 12.32
N GLU A 163 19.75 -3.06 13.01
CA GLU A 163 21.05 -2.68 12.44
C GLU A 163 21.85 -3.89 11.93
N ASP A 164 21.64 -5.07 12.51
CA ASP A 164 22.22 -6.34 12.07
C ASP A 164 21.50 -6.98 10.86
N GLY A 165 20.48 -6.31 10.33
CA GLY A 165 19.71 -6.74 9.17
C GLY A 165 18.53 -7.67 9.47
N ARG A 166 18.35 -8.13 10.72
CA ARG A 166 17.20 -8.97 11.10
C ARG A 166 15.90 -8.19 11.01
N LYS A 167 14.85 -8.81 10.48
CA LYS A 167 13.49 -8.24 10.46
C LYS A 167 12.62 -8.94 11.48
N LEU A 168 12.13 -8.16 12.44
CA LEU A 168 11.47 -8.68 13.64
C LEU A 168 10.17 -7.93 13.94
N GLU A 169 9.13 -8.65 14.34
CA GLU A 169 8.07 -8.09 15.18
C GLU A 169 8.56 -8.12 16.64
N CYS A 170 8.49 -7.01 17.37
CA CYS A 170 9.21 -6.84 18.65
C CYS A 170 8.35 -6.35 19.82
N ARG A 171 7.01 -6.32 19.72
CA ARG A 171 6.20 -5.68 20.77
C ARG A 171 6.12 -6.50 22.07
N ASP A 172 5.86 -7.79 21.94
CA ASP A 172 5.63 -8.69 23.08
C ASP A 172 6.75 -9.74 23.18
N GLN A 173 7.08 -10.35 22.05
CA GLN A 173 8.21 -11.25 21.85
C GLN A 173 8.86 -10.92 20.50
N GLU A 174 10.15 -11.24 20.35
CA GLU A 174 10.81 -11.12 19.06
C GLU A 174 10.39 -12.28 18.15
N ILE A 175 9.72 -11.96 17.04
CA ILE A 175 9.28 -12.93 16.03
C ILE A 175 9.98 -12.61 14.72
N ASP A 176 10.66 -13.60 14.15
CA ASP A 176 11.26 -13.49 12.82
C ASP A 176 10.18 -13.36 11.74
N ILE A 177 10.25 -12.29 10.97
CA ILE A 177 9.35 -11.95 9.87
C ILE A 177 10.13 -11.67 8.57
N GLU A 178 11.37 -12.18 8.45
CA GLU A 178 12.23 -12.03 7.28
C GLU A 178 11.52 -12.52 6.01
N LYS A 179 10.83 -13.66 6.06
CA LYS A 179 10.10 -14.23 4.92
C LYS A 179 9.01 -13.32 4.37
N ASN A 180 8.54 -12.35 5.16
CA ASN A 180 7.47 -11.43 4.78
C ASN A 180 8.01 -10.11 4.23
N TYR A 181 9.31 -9.85 4.33
CA TYR A 181 9.95 -8.62 3.87
C TYR A 181 10.04 -8.61 2.33
N GLU A 182 9.41 -7.60 1.72
CA GLU A 182 9.36 -7.41 0.26
C GLU A 182 8.94 -8.67 -0.54
N ASP A 183 8.18 -9.58 0.07
CA ASP A 183 7.68 -10.79 -0.58
C ASP A 183 6.45 -10.51 -1.45
N TRP A 184 6.67 -9.77 -2.54
CA TRP A 184 5.63 -9.38 -3.50
C TRP A 184 4.99 -10.58 -4.20
N THR A 185 5.64 -11.75 -4.18
CA THR A 185 5.16 -12.97 -4.80
C THR A 185 4.11 -13.71 -3.96
N LEU A 186 3.97 -13.38 -2.68
CA LEU A 186 2.96 -13.98 -1.79
C LEU A 186 1.55 -13.93 -2.38
N ILE A 187 1.22 -12.83 -3.05
CA ILE A 187 -0.11 -12.63 -3.66
C ILE A 187 -0.41 -13.70 -4.70
N SER A 188 0.55 -14.00 -5.58
CA SER A 188 0.40 -15.05 -6.58
C SER A 188 0.25 -16.42 -5.93
N ARG A 189 1.01 -16.71 -4.85
CA ARG A 189 0.91 -17.99 -4.13
C ARG A 189 -0.47 -18.19 -3.51
N ILE A 190 -1.00 -17.17 -2.82
CA ILE A 190 -2.36 -17.22 -2.25
C ILE A 190 -3.41 -17.49 -3.34
N ILE A 191 -3.27 -16.86 -4.50
CA ILE A 191 -4.23 -17.03 -5.61
C ILE A 191 -4.13 -18.42 -6.23
N ASP A 192 -2.95 -19.01 -6.30
CA ASP A 192 -2.72 -20.33 -6.88
C ASP A 192 -3.13 -21.47 -5.94
N GLU A 193 -3.17 -21.23 -4.63
CA GLU A 193 -3.65 -22.18 -3.61
C GLU A 193 -5.18 -22.19 -3.45
N LEU A 194 -5.86 -21.12 -3.85
CA LEU A 194 -7.33 -20.99 -3.85
C LEU A 194 -8.00 -21.77 -4.99
#